data_AF-A0A8S1UBU6-F1
#
_entry.id   AF-A0A8S1UBU6-F1
#
_cell.length_a   1.000
_cell.length_b   1.000
_cell.length_c   1.000
_cell.angle_alpha   90.00
_cell.angle_beta   90.00
_cell.angle_gamma   90.00
#
_symmetry.space_group_name_H-M   'P 1'
#
loop_
_entity.id
_entity.type
_entity.pdbx_description
1 polymer ?
#
loop_
_entity_poly.entity_id
_entity_poly.type
_entity_poly.pdbx_seq_one_letter_code
_entity_poly.pdbx_strand_id
1 'polypeptide(L)'
;MKHFMRFSKISKAFKEVPSQYVYQINPIKNFEPIKQFRVIDLEGNLIAKEYNNIPKETLNQIFDLMISIEEMDNILYMSQRQGKISFYMTSFGETATTVGTTAALQPQDFIFPQYREQGSFMWRGFTIEQIVNQCIGNHLDGGKGRQMPVHYGSKDLNIVTVSSPLTTQVPQASGAGYGFRVNGENKIAATWFGEGAASEGDFHSAMNFAQTLKCQTLFLCRNNHYAISTPTDDQFRGDTIAGKAPAYGMRTLKIDGNDLLAVYNGVKYAREEIIKNKEPFFIEFITYRIGDHSTSDHSVLYRSQEEIDSWKSGNNPINRLGLFLKKQGLRQFNDEHDNQIRKDVRNRVIAALKNGSEQQSPSIQDLFTDVYDEVLPHLQDQYTQLREHLTKYKDQYPINKFKGGL
;
A
#
# COMPACT_ATOMS: atom_id res chain seq x y z
N MET A 1 -33.83 3.84 11.96
CA MET A 1 -34.00 2.96 13.15
C MET A 1 -34.75 1.66 12.83
N LYS A 2 -34.23 0.78 11.95
CA LYS A 2 -34.82 -0.54 11.67
C LYS A 2 -33.78 -1.67 11.52
N HIS A 3 -32.56 -1.52 12.07
CA HIS A 3 -31.47 -2.49 11.92
C HIS A 3 -30.87 -3.03 13.23
N PHE A 4 -31.47 -2.73 14.39
CA PHE A 4 -30.96 -3.11 15.72
C PHE A 4 -31.78 -4.21 16.42
N MET A 5 -32.20 -5.26 15.70
CA MET A 5 -32.73 -6.48 16.33
C MET A 5 -32.01 -7.71 15.77
N ARG A 6 -30.84 -8.02 16.35
CA ARG A 6 -30.10 -9.26 16.05
C ARG A 6 -29.77 -10.11 17.28
N PHE A 7 -30.50 -9.91 18.38
CA PHE A 7 -30.23 -10.56 19.68
C PHE A 7 -31.34 -11.49 20.17
N SER A 8 -31.97 -12.29 19.30
CA SER A 8 -32.96 -13.30 19.75
C SER A 8 -32.79 -14.71 19.19
N LYS A 9 -31.70 -14.99 18.45
CA LYS A 9 -31.35 -16.38 18.11
C LYS A 9 -30.31 -16.88 19.10
N ILE A 10 -30.65 -17.92 19.85
CA ILE A 10 -29.67 -18.73 20.60
C ILE A 10 -28.52 -19.04 19.64
N SER A 11 -27.32 -18.58 19.99
CA SER A 11 -26.12 -18.78 19.17
C SER A 11 -25.96 -20.27 18.88
N LYS A 12 -25.68 -20.63 17.61
CA LYS A 12 -25.30 -22.00 17.23
C LYS A 12 -24.16 -22.56 18.08
N ALA A 13 -23.30 -21.67 18.62
CA ALA A 13 -22.21 -22.04 19.52
C ALA A 13 -22.66 -22.80 20.78
N PHE A 14 -23.91 -22.67 21.22
CA PHE A 14 -24.41 -23.40 22.39
C PHE A 14 -24.96 -24.80 22.07
N LYS A 15 -25.21 -25.15 20.80
CA LYS A 15 -25.87 -26.42 20.44
C LYS A 15 -24.91 -27.50 19.94
N GLU A 16 -23.74 -27.12 19.44
CA GLU A 16 -22.86 -28.04 18.70
C GLU A 16 -21.37 -27.69 18.91
N VAL A 17 -20.91 -27.50 20.14
CA VAL A 17 -19.45 -27.61 20.37
C VAL A 17 -19.15 -29.10 20.35
N PRO A 18 -18.48 -29.66 19.32
CA PRO A 18 -18.15 -31.06 19.32
C PRO A 18 -17.14 -31.26 20.44
N SER A 19 -17.55 -31.92 21.52
CA SER A 19 -16.69 -32.18 22.66
C SER A 19 -15.67 -33.26 22.28
N GLN A 20 -14.60 -32.86 21.60
CA GLN A 20 -13.44 -33.72 21.39
C GLN A 20 -12.57 -33.64 22.64
N TYR A 21 -12.64 -34.67 23.49
CA TYR A 21 -11.85 -34.74 24.70
C TYR A 21 -10.52 -35.46 24.42
N VAL A 22 -9.43 -34.89 24.92
CA VAL A 22 -8.16 -35.58 25.08
C VAL A 22 -7.95 -35.84 26.57
N TYR A 23 -7.51 -37.05 26.92
CA TYR A 23 -7.30 -37.48 28.30
C TYR A 23 -5.85 -37.35 28.76
N GLN A 24 -5.03 -36.67 27.96
CA GLN A 24 -3.61 -36.42 28.21
C GLN A 24 -3.31 -34.94 27.98
N ILE A 25 -2.49 -34.36 28.86
CA ILE A 25 -1.97 -33.00 28.68
C ILE A 25 -0.99 -33.03 27.50
N ASN A 26 -1.45 -32.62 26.33
CA ASN A 26 -0.62 -32.52 25.13
C ASN A 26 -0.75 -31.11 24.53
N PRO A 27 0.08 -30.14 24.96
CA PRO A 27 0.03 -28.81 24.38
C PRO A 27 0.37 -28.88 22.89
N ILE A 28 -0.37 -28.13 22.07
CA ILE A 28 -0.01 -27.94 20.65
C ILE A 28 1.28 -27.13 20.63
N LYS A 29 2.39 -27.79 20.26
CA LYS A 29 3.73 -27.17 20.24
C LYS A 29 4.08 -26.58 18.89
N ASN A 30 3.67 -27.24 17.81
CA ASN A 30 3.95 -26.85 16.44
C ASN A 30 2.66 -26.98 15.63
N PHE A 31 2.48 -26.12 14.63
CA PHE A 31 1.47 -26.26 13.59
C PHE A 31 2.16 -26.25 12.23
N GLU A 32 1.54 -26.89 11.23
CA GLU A 32 2.09 -26.90 9.87
C GLU A 32 2.08 -25.45 9.33
N PRO A 33 3.23 -24.91 8.90
CA PRO A 33 3.29 -23.57 8.34
C PRO A 33 2.45 -23.47 7.06
N ILE A 34 1.79 -22.33 6.87
CA ILE A 34 1.09 -22.00 5.64
C ILE A 34 2.11 -22.03 4.51
N LYS A 35 1.80 -22.74 3.42
CA LYS A 35 2.70 -22.85 2.26
C LYS A 35 2.59 -21.59 1.39
N GLN A 36 3.72 -21.19 0.84
CA GLN A 36 3.81 -20.01 -0.03
C GLN A 36 3.40 -20.39 -1.46
N PHE A 37 2.42 -19.67 -2.01
CA PHE A 37 1.95 -19.84 -3.38
C PHE A 37 2.90 -19.13 -4.36
N ARG A 38 3.22 -19.83 -5.45
CA ARG A 38 4.14 -19.38 -6.51
C ARG A 38 3.70 -19.97 -7.86
N VAL A 39 3.87 -19.21 -8.93
CA VAL A 39 3.50 -19.53 -10.31
C VAL A 39 4.73 -19.61 -11.21
N ILE A 40 5.76 -18.77 -10.98
CA ILE A 40 7.04 -18.81 -11.68
C ILE A 40 8.21 -18.99 -10.69
N ASP A 41 9.24 -19.74 -11.10
CA ASP A 41 10.48 -19.85 -10.31
C ASP A 41 11.41 -18.63 -10.50
N LEU A 42 12.57 -18.65 -9.82
CA LEU A 42 13.54 -17.54 -9.84
C LEU A 42 14.10 -17.28 -11.25
N GLU A 43 14.17 -18.33 -12.06
CA GLU A 43 14.64 -18.28 -13.44
C GLU A 43 13.51 -17.87 -14.40
N GLY A 44 12.29 -17.60 -13.91
CA GLY A 44 11.13 -17.22 -14.72
C GLY A 44 10.50 -18.38 -15.49
N ASN A 45 10.75 -19.64 -15.10
CA ASN A 45 10.02 -20.79 -15.65
C ASN A 45 8.63 -20.88 -15.02
N LEU A 46 7.64 -21.20 -15.84
CA LEU A 46 6.27 -21.42 -15.39
C LEU A 46 6.15 -22.80 -14.71
N ILE A 47 5.91 -22.80 -13.39
CA ILE A 47 5.78 -24.01 -12.58
C ILE A 47 4.31 -24.37 -12.27
N ALA A 48 3.39 -23.40 -12.37
CA ALA A 48 1.95 -23.61 -12.20
C ALA A 48 1.18 -23.08 -13.43
N LYS A 49 1.02 -23.93 -14.46
CA LYS A 49 0.59 -23.52 -15.80
C LYS A 49 -0.83 -22.97 -15.86
N GLU A 50 -1.71 -23.46 -14.98
CA GLU A 50 -3.11 -23.06 -14.88
C GLU A 50 -3.29 -21.59 -14.47
N TYR A 51 -2.26 -20.94 -13.92
CA TYR A 51 -2.26 -19.53 -13.54
C TYR A 51 -1.60 -18.61 -14.58
N ASN A 52 -1.26 -19.11 -15.77
CA ASN A 52 -0.79 -18.30 -16.89
C ASN A 52 -1.95 -17.77 -17.73
N ASN A 53 -2.78 -16.91 -17.14
CA ASN A 53 -4.03 -16.41 -17.72
C ASN A 53 -4.07 -14.87 -17.80
N ILE A 54 -2.97 -14.18 -17.49
CA ILE A 54 -2.88 -12.73 -17.54
C ILE A 54 -2.65 -12.31 -19.01
N PRO A 55 -3.47 -11.41 -19.57
CA PRO A 55 -3.27 -10.95 -20.95
C PRO A 55 -1.87 -10.37 -21.17
N LYS A 56 -1.31 -10.63 -22.36
CA LYS A 56 0.04 -10.18 -22.75
C LYS A 56 0.18 -8.66 -22.60
N GLU A 57 -0.84 -7.91 -22.98
CA GLU A 57 -0.86 -6.45 -22.95
C GLU A 57 -0.79 -5.96 -21.50
N THR A 58 -1.58 -6.57 -20.60
CA THR A 58 -1.55 -6.28 -19.16
C THR A 58 -0.18 -6.59 -18.57
N LEU A 59 0.42 -7.74 -18.90
CA LEU A 59 1.76 -8.09 -18.41
C LEU A 59 2.84 -7.10 -18.84
N ASN A 60 2.79 -6.65 -20.10
CA ASN A 60 3.74 -5.64 -20.60
C ASN A 60 3.51 -4.28 -19.93
N GLN A 61 2.27 -3.84 -19.76
CA GLN A 61 1.94 -2.61 -19.02
C GLN A 61 2.43 -2.64 -17.58
N ILE A 62 2.25 -3.78 -16.89
CA ILE A 62 2.75 -3.95 -15.53
C ILE A 62 4.28 -3.86 -15.50
N PHE A 63 4.96 -4.56 -16.40
CA PHE A 63 6.42 -4.56 -16.48
C PHE A 63 6.98 -3.14 -16.73
N ASP A 64 6.41 -2.41 -17.69
CA ASP A 64 6.78 -1.02 -18.00
C ASP A 64 6.57 -0.10 -16.79
N LEU A 65 5.45 -0.29 -16.08
CA LEU A 65 5.15 0.49 -14.88
C LEU A 65 6.12 0.18 -13.73
N MET A 66 6.50 -1.08 -13.52
CA MET A 66 7.46 -1.44 -12.48
C MET A 66 8.84 -0.80 -12.74
N ILE A 67 9.29 -0.76 -14.00
CA ILE A 67 10.50 -0.01 -14.41
C ILE A 67 10.33 1.49 -14.15
N SER A 68 9.16 2.03 -14.51
CA SER A 68 8.88 3.46 -14.34
C SER A 68 8.90 3.89 -12.88
N ILE A 69 8.35 3.07 -11.98
CA ILE A 69 8.37 3.32 -10.53
C ILE A 69 9.80 3.28 -10.00
N GLU A 70 10.62 2.31 -10.42
CA GLU A 70 12.02 2.20 -9.98
C GLU A 70 12.84 3.44 -10.39
N GLU A 71 12.72 3.91 -11.63
CA GLU A 71 13.40 5.13 -12.09
C GLU A 71 12.88 6.38 -11.38
N MET A 72 11.57 6.51 -11.19
CA MET A 72 10.98 7.62 -10.44
C MET A 72 11.49 7.65 -8.99
N ASP A 73 11.49 6.51 -8.31
CA ASP A 73 11.95 6.39 -6.93
C ASP A 73 13.43 6.75 -6.80
N ASN A 74 14.29 6.34 -7.74
CA ASN A 74 15.70 6.75 -7.77
C ASN A 74 15.85 8.27 -7.82
N ILE A 75 15.09 8.96 -8.68
CA ILE A 75 15.20 10.41 -8.87
C ILE A 75 14.63 11.18 -7.69
N LEU A 76 13.48 10.77 -7.15
CA LEU A 76 12.86 11.44 -6.01
C LEU A 76 13.64 11.23 -4.71
N TYR A 77 14.21 10.03 -4.52
CA TYR A 77 15.16 9.78 -3.44
C TYR A 77 16.36 10.74 -3.51
N MET A 78 17.00 10.86 -4.68
CA MET A 78 18.12 11.79 -4.86
C MET A 78 17.70 13.26 -4.73
N SER A 79 16.49 13.61 -5.13
CA SER A 79 15.95 14.96 -4.97
C SER A 79 15.76 15.32 -3.50
N GLN A 80 15.35 14.36 -2.67
CA GLN A 80 15.30 14.54 -1.23
C GLN A 80 16.71 14.75 -0.66
N ARG A 81 17.72 13.98 -1.11
CA ARG A 81 19.13 14.19 -0.68
C ARG A 81 19.69 15.57 -1.05
N GLN A 82 19.13 16.21 -2.08
CA GLN A 82 19.46 17.58 -2.48
C GLN A 82 18.63 18.65 -1.75
N GLY A 83 17.73 18.26 -0.83
CA GLY A 83 16.86 19.19 -0.10
C GLY A 83 15.71 19.78 -0.93
N LYS A 84 15.39 19.20 -2.11
CA LYS A 84 14.29 19.67 -2.96
C LYS A 84 12.91 19.27 -2.44
N ILE A 85 12.85 18.16 -1.73
CA ILE A 85 11.69 17.68 -0.98
C ILE A 85 12.14 17.28 0.41
N SER A 86 11.26 17.33 1.40
CA SER A 86 11.66 17.13 2.81
C SER A 86 11.87 15.66 3.18
N PHE A 87 11.14 14.75 2.55
CA PHE A 87 11.11 13.33 2.87
C PHE A 87 10.79 12.51 1.62
N TYR A 88 11.24 11.25 1.58
CA TYR A 88 10.83 10.29 0.56
C TYR A 88 10.98 8.84 1.04
N MET A 89 10.22 7.93 0.44
CA MET A 89 10.31 6.49 0.65
C MET A 89 10.23 5.80 -0.69
N THR A 90 11.17 4.89 -0.96
CA THR A 90 11.19 4.11 -2.19
C THR A 90 10.39 2.82 -2.04
N SER A 91 10.07 2.16 -3.15
CA SER A 91 9.32 0.89 -3.18
C SER A 91 10.16 -0.27 -3.73
N PHE A 92 11.50 -0.14 -3.71
CA PHE A 92 12.43 -1.10 -4.28
C PHE A 92 12.26 -2.50 -3.69
N GLY A 93 12.08 -3.49 -4.58
CA GLY A 93 11.86 -4.89 -4.23
C GLY A 93 10.38 -5.26 -4.05
N GLU A 94 9.49 -4.29 -3.90
CA GLU A 94 8.09 -4.52 -3.51
C GLU A 94 7.08 -4.21 -4.63
N THR A 95 7.55 -3.75 -5.80
CA THR A 95 6.70 -3.26 -6.89
C THR A 95 5.75 -4.31 -7.48
N ALA A 96 6.14 -5.59 -7.53
CA ALA A 96 5.25 -6.65 -7.98
C ALA A 96 4.03 -6.80 -7.06
N THR A 97 4.20 -6.64 -5.75
CA THR A 97 3.07 -6.71 -4.80
C THR A 97 2.07 -5.59 -5.06
N THR A 98 2.52 -4.34 -5.18
CA THR A 98 1.64 -3.18 -5.28
C THR A 98 0.98 -3.09 -6.66
N VAL A 99 1.73 -3.24 -7.74
CA VAL A 99 1.19 -3.18 -9.11
C VAL A 99 0.35 -4.42 -9.41
N GLY A 100 0.85 -5.62 -9.11
CA GLY A 100 0.15 -6.88 -9.39
C GLY A 100 -1.17 -7.01 -8.64
N THR A 101 -1.21 -6.58 -7.37
CA THR A 101 -2.46 -6.54 -6.60
C THR A 101 -3.46 -5.59 -7.24
N THR A 102 -3.03 -4.36 -7.56
CA THR A 102 -3.94 -3.33 -8.07
C THR A 102 -4.47 -3.67 -9.46
N ALA A 103 -3.66 -4.32 -10.29
CA ALA A 103 -4.07 -4.85 -11.58
C ALA A 103 -5.14 -5.94 -11.49
N ALA A 104 -5.18 -6.70 -10.38
CA ALA A 104 -6.18 -7.72 -10.12
C ALA A 104 -7.46 -7.18 -9.46
N LEU A 105 -7.45 -5.94 -8.96
CA LEU A 105 -8.62 -5.26 -8.41
C LEU A 105 -9.45 -4.60 -9.52
N GLN A 106 -10.69 -4.23 -9.19
CA GLN A 106 -11.55 -3.45 -10.06
C GLN A 106 -11.45 -1.95 -9.73
N PRO A 107 -11.72 -1.04 -10.69
CA PRO A 107 -11.63 0.40 -10.47
C PRO A 107 -12.48 0.93 -9.30
N GLN A 108 -13.64 0.31 -9.05
CA GLN A 108 -14.54 0.69 -7.95
C GLN A 108 -14.12 0.17 -6.57
N ASP A 109 -13.15 -0.76 -6.48
CA ASP A 109 -12.68 -1.24 -5.19
C ASP A 109 -11.88 -0.13 -4.50
N PHE A 110 -12.05 0.00 -3.19
CA PHE A 110 -11.33 1.01 -2.41
C PHE A 110 -9.97 0.48 -1.98
N ILE A 111 -8.93 1.31 -2.06
CA ILE A 111 -7.60 0.99 -1.54
C ILE A 111 -7.31 1.87 -0.33
N PHE A 112 -6.92 1.23 0.77
CA PHE A 112 -6.46 1.84 2.01
C PHE A 112 -4.94 1.59 2.11
N PRO A 113 -4.09 2.52 1.66
CA PRO A 113 -2.63 2.36 1.63
C PRO A 113 -2.00 2.55 3.02
N GLN A 114 -0.76 2.10 3.18
CA GLN A 114 0.05 2.42 4.35
C GLN A 114 0.99 3.61 4.07
N TYR A 115 1.83 3.52 3.04
CA TYR A 115 2.73 4.60 2.55
C TYR A 115 3.72 4.11 1.47
N ARG A 116 3.72 2.82 1.09
CA ARG A 116 4.66 2.25 0.11
C ARG A 116 3.91 1.66 -1.10
N GLU A 117 2.77 2.24 -1.41
CA GLU A 117 1.82 1.77 -2.42
C GLU A 117 1.87 2.60 -3.73
N GLN A 118 3.02 3.21 -4.07
CA GLN A 118 3.21 4.00 -5.31
C GLN A 118 2.70 3.26 -6.54
N GLY A 119 2.92 1.95 -6.60
CA GLY A 119 2.44 1.09 -7.69
C GLY A 119 0.91 1.04 -7.79
N SER A 120 0.19 1.08 -6.67
CA SER A 120 -1.28 1.15 -6.67
C SER A 120 -1.79 2.49 -7.20
N PHE A 121 -1.14 3.59 -6.80
CA PHE A 121 -1.48 4.92 -7.29
C PHE A 121 -1.25 5.04 -8.80
N MET A 122 -0.05 4.73 -9.26
CA MET A 122 0.29 4.91 -10.68
C MET A 122 -0.46 3.95 -11.60
N TRP A 123 -0.73 2.70 -11.17
CA TRP A 123 -1.56 1.77 -11.94
C TRP A 123 -2.98 2.30 -12.16
N ARG A 124 -3.56 2.98 -11.16
CA ARG A 124 -4.87 3.62 -11.30
C ARG A 124 -4.82 4.96 -12.03
N GLY A 125 -3.65 5.41 -12.47
CA GLY A 125 -3.50 6.64 -13.25
C GLY A 125 -3.14 7.89 -12.44
N PHE A 126 -2.74 7.74 -11.17
CA PHE A 126 -2.15 8.86 -10.42
C PHE A 126 -0.82 9.25 -11.07
N THR A 127 -0.70 10.50 -11.52
CA THR A 127 0.41 10.89 -12.40
C THR A 127 1.68 11.22 -11.64
N ILE A 128 2.82 11.17 -12.33
CA ILE A 128 4.11 11.62 -11.78
C ILE A 128 4.03 13.07 -11.29
N GLU A 129 3.31 13.93 -12.01
CA GLU A 129 3.09 15.32 -11.60
C GLU A 129 2.33 15.41 -10.29
N GLN A 130 1.28 14.59 -10.09
CA GLN A 130 0.53 14.56 -8.84
C GLN A 130 1.40 14.07 -7.67
N ILE A 131 2.22 13.03 -7.89
CA ILE A 131 3.21 12.54 -6.92
C ILE A 131 4.17 13.68 -6.53
N VAL A 132 4.77 14.34 -7.52
CA VAL A 132 5.75 15.41 -7.28
C VAL A 132 5.11 16.61 -6.60
N ASN A 133 3.92 17.03 -7.02
CA ASN A 133 3.21 18.16 -6.41
C ASN A 133 2.90 17.89 -4.93
N GLN A 134 2.50 16.67 -4.58
CA GLN A 134 2.30 16.25 -3.18
C GLN A 134 3.62 16.28 -2.39
N CYS A 135 4.70 15.74 -2.96
CA CYS A 135 6.01 15.74 -2.30
C CYS A 135 6.61 17.15 -2.11
N ILE A 136 6.32 18.09 -3.01
CA ILE A 136 6.72 19.50 -2.86
C ILE A 136 5.78 20.24 -1.90
N GLY A 137 4.50 19.85 -1.85
CA GLY A 137 3.48 20.55 -1.09
C GLY A 137 3.09 21.89 -1.72
N ASN A 138 3.05 21.95 -3.06
CA ASN A 138 2.58 23.15 -3.78
C ASN A 138 1.05 23.18 -3.91
N HIS A 139 0.50 24.27 -4.42
CA HIS A 139 -0.96 24.46 -4.50
C HIS A 139 -1.68 23.53 -5.51
N LEU A 140 -0.95 22.77 -6.33
CA LEU A 140 -1.52 21.76 -7.24
C LEU A 140 -1.69 20.40 -6.54
N ASP A 141 -1.18 20.24 -5.32
CA ASP A 141 -1.47 19.08 -4.49
C ASP A 141 -2.95 19.09 -4.06
N GLY A 142 -3.67 18.00 -4.35
CA GLY A 142 -5.04 17.81 -3.88
C GLY A 142 -5.16 17.73 -2.36
N GLY A 143 -4.06 17.40 -1.66
CA GLY A 143 -3.93 17.44 -0.20
C GLY A 143 -3.61 18.82 0.38
N LYS A 144 -3.55 19.86 -0.46
CA LYS A 144 -3.25 21.25 -0.08
C LYS A 144 -1.93 21.41 0.69
N GLY A 145 -0.94 20.57 0.42
CA GLY A 145 0.38 20.63 1.05
C GLY A 145 0.37 20.42 2.58
N ARG A 146 -0.71 19.82 3.13
CA ARG A 146 -0.89 19.68 4.59
C ARG A 146 -0.14 18.51 5.19
N GLN A 147 0.11 17.47 4.40
CA GLN A 147 0.77 16.26 4.86
C GLN A 147 2.21 16.18 4.36
N MET A 148 3.01 15.37 5.06
CA MET A 148 4.38 15.09 4.64
C MET A 148 4.42 14.40 3.26
N PRO A 149 5.55 14.48 2.54
CA PRO A 149 5.73 13.75 1.29
C PRO A 149 5.40 12.26 1.40
N VAL A 150 4.96 11.66 0.30
CA VAL A 150 4.53 10.24 0.20
C VAL A 150 3.15 9.96 0.84
N HIS A 151 2.45 10.99 1.32
CA HIS A 151 1.08 10.85 1.83
C HIS A 151 0.03 11.09 0.73
N TYR A 152 0.07 10.27 -0.31
CA TYR A 152 -0.82 10.40 -1.45
C TYR A 152 -2.26 10.01 -1.11
N GLY A 153 -3.20 10.53 -1.89
CA GLY A 153 -4.63 10.20 -1.82
C GLY A 153 -5.34 10.62 -3.10
N SER A 154 -6.39 9.90 -3.47
CA SER A 154 -7.21 10.27 -4.64
C SER A 154 -8.62 9.74 -4.52
N LYS A 155 -9.58 10.66 -4.39
CA LYS A 155 -11.01 10.35 -4.40
C LYS A 155 -11.43 9.72 -5.73
N ASP A 156 -10.98 10.28 -6.84
CA ASP A 156 -11.36 9.84 -8.19
C ASP A 156 -10.86 8.43 -8.50
N LEU A 157 -9.75 8.03 -7.88
CA LEU A 157 -9.16 6.70 -8.05
C LEU A 157 -9.56 5.71 -6.95
N ASN A 158 -10.48 6.09 -6.05
CA ASN A 158 -10.87 5.29 -4.88
C ASN A 158 -9.66 4.83 -4.03
N ILE A 159 -8.68 5.72 -3.84
CA ILE A 159 -7.54 5.48 -2.95
C ILE A 159 -7.61 6.47 -1.80
N VAL A 160 -7.83 5.94 -0.59
CA VAL A 160 -7.93 6.74 0.63
C VAL A 160 -6.57 7.38 0.93
N THR A 161 -6.59 8.62 1.39
CA THR A 161 -5.37 9.36 1.71
C THR A 161 -4.58 8.65 2.81
N VAL A 162 -3.28 8.46 2.57
CA VAL A 162 -2.33 7.93 3.54
C VAL A 162 -2.29 8.79 4.81
N SER A 163 -2.13 8.13 5.97
CA SER A 163 -1.84 8.78 7.26
C SER A 163 -0.64 8.11 7.93
N SER A 164 0.15 8.89 8.68
CA SER A 164 1.36 8.38 9.35
C SER A 164 1.11 7.29 10.41
N PRO A 165 0.09 7.40 11.29
CA PRO A 165 -0.15 6.42 12.33
C PRO A 165 -0.41 5.03 11.75
N LEU A 166 0.47 4.08 12.10
CA LEU A 166 0.41 2.73 11.59
C LEU A 166 -0.93 2.07 11.91
N THR A 167 -1.40 1.24 10.98
CA THR A 167 -2.52 0.31 11.16
C THR A 167 -3.90 0.94 11.30
N THR A 168 -4.02 2.24 11.56
CA THR A 168 -5.29 2.95 11.73
C THR A 168 -6.26 2.80 10.55
N GLN A 169 -5.74 2.64 9.32
CA GLN A 169 -6.51 2.38 8.11
C GLN A 169 -7.14 0.98 8.05
N VAL A 170 -6.59 0.00 8.76
CA VAL A 170 -7.01 -1.41 8.72
C VAL A 170 -8.42 -1.61 9.32
N PRO A 171 -8.75 -1.08 10.52
CA PRO A 171 -10.13 -1.11 11.01
C PRO A 171 -11.06 -0.22 10.20
N GLN A 172 -10.57 0.91 9.64
CA GLN A 172 -11.37 1.77 8.75
C GLN A 172 -11.81 1.01 7.48
N ALA A 173 -10.90 0.24 6.87
CA ALA A 173 -11.20 -0.63 5.73
C ALA A 173 -12.19 -1.75 6.08
N SER A 174 -12.13 -2.27 7.32
CA SER A 174 -13.12 -3.21 7.84
C SER A 174 -14.51 -2.56 7.93
N GLY A 175 -14.60 -1.32 8.40
CA GLY A 175 -15.83 -0.53 8.41
C GLY A 175 -16.38 -0.23 7.02
N ALA A 176 -15.52 0.17 6.07
CA ALA A 176 -15.90 0.38 4.68
C ALA A 176 -16.44 -0.91 4.03
N GLY A 177 -15.73 -2.03 4.21
CA GLY A 177 -16.17 -3.35 3.72
C GLY A 177 -17.48 -3.83 4.37
N TYR A 178 -17.73 -3.48 5.63
CA TYR A 178 -19.03 -3.70 6.26
C TYR A 178 -20.14 -2.92 5.55
N GLY A 179 -19.91 -1.63 5.31
CA GLY A 179 -20.82 -0.75 4.59
C GLY A 179 -21.15 -1.28 3.21
N PHE A 180 -20.13 -1.65 2.42
CA PHE A 180 -20.31 -2.22 1.09
C PHE A 180 -21.17 -3.48 1.11
N ARG A 181 -20.96 -4.38 2.09
CA ARG A 181 -21.79 -5.59 2.23
C ARG A 181 -23.24 -5.24 2.56
N VAL A 182 -23.47 -4.39 3.56
CA VAL A 182 -24.83 -4.06 4.04
C VAL A 182 -25.62 -3.34 2.96
N ASN A 183 -24.95 -2.54 2.13
CA ASN A 183 -25.55 -1.85 0.98
C ASN A 183 -25.65 -2.73 -0.28
N GLY A 184 -25.17 -3.98 -0.26
CA GLY A 184 -25.22 -4.87 -1.41
C GLY A 184 -24.29 -4.47 -2.58
N GLU A 185 -23.23 -3.71 -2.29
CA GLU A 185 -22.33 -3.17 -3.30
C GLU A 185 -21.34 -4.24 -3.81
N ASN A 186 -21.13 -4.26 -5.13
CA ASN A 186 -20.18 -5.17 -5.79
C ASN A 186 -18.75 -4.58 -5.82
N LYS A 187 -18.23 -4.25 -4.64
CA LYS A 187 -16.87 -3.72 -4.45
C LYS A 187 -16.30 -4.11 -3.09
N ILE A 188 -14.98 -4.12 -2.97
CA ILE A 188 -14.28 -4.45 -1.73
C ILE A 188 -13.48 -3.26 -1.18
N ALA A 189 -13.11 -3.32 0.09
CA ALA A 189 -12.05 -2.50 0.68
C ALA A 189 -10.76 -3.33 0.78
N ALA A 190 -9.75 -2.99 0.00
CA ALA A 190 -8.43 -3.61 0.04
C ALA A 190 -7.50 -2.74 0.90
N THR A 191 -6.92 -3.29 1.97
CA THR A 191 -6.09 -2.53 2.91
C THR A 191 -4.69 -3.10 3.01
N TRP A 192 -3.71 -2.22 2.80
CA TRP A 192 -2.29 -2.54 2.90
C TRP A 192 -1.77 -2.26 4.29
N PHE A 193 -0.86 -3.10 4.77
CA PHE A 193 -0.06 -2.87 5.97
C PHE A 193 1.20 -3.76 5.94
N GLY A 194 2.23 -3.38 6.69
CA GLY A 194 3.47 -4.12 6.84
C GLY A 194 3.39 -5.14 7.98
N GLU A 195 4.35 -6.04 8.06
CA GLU A 195 4.40 -7.02 9.15
C GLU A 195 4.59 -6.38 10.52
N GLY A 196 5.32 -5.27 10.63
CA GLY A 196 5.40 -4.51 11.87
C GLY A 196 4.12 -3.77 12.25
N ALA A 197 3.36 -3.29 11.26
CA ALA A 197 2.05 -2.68 11.51
C ALA A 197 1.06 -3.72 12.06
N ALA A 198 1.21 -5.00 11.71
CA ALA A 198 0.39 -6.09 12.26
C ALA A 198 0.64 -6.37 13.76
N SER A 199 1.63 -5.73 14.40
CA SER A 199 1.84 -5.77 15.86
C SER A 199 0.98 -4.75 16.62
N GLU A 200 0.39 -3.77 15.94
CA GLU A 200 -0.50 -2.78 16.57
C GLU A 200 -1.84 -3.38 16.99
N GLY A 201 -2.44 -2.84 18.06
CA GLY A 201 -3.74 -3.31 18.58
C GLY A 201 -4.91 -3.17 17.58
N ASP A 202 -4.81 -2.19 16.68
CA ASP A 202 -5.80 -1.96 15.62
C ASP A 202 -5.86 -3.13 14.62
N PHE A 203 -4.77 -3.86 14.41
CA PHE A 203 -4.74 -5.03 13.55
C PHE A 203 -5.66 -6.13 14.10
N HIS A 204 -5.50 -6.46 15.38
CA HIS A 204 -6.33 -7.45 16.07
C HIS A 204 -7.82 -7.08 16.00
N SER A 205 -8.11 -5.82 16.32
CA SER A 205 -9.48 -5.28 16.30
C SER A 205 -10.10 -5.41 14.92
N ALA A 206 -9.37 -5.01 13.88
CA ALA A 206 -9.83 -5.09 12.49
C ALA A 206 -10.10 -6.52 12.02
N MET A 207 -9.18 -7.47 12.27
CA MET A 207 -9.36 -8.87 11.86
C MET A 207 -10.63 -9.46 12.49
N ASN A 208 -10.81 -9.24 13.80
CA ASN A 208 -11.95 -9.78 14.54
C ASN A 208 -13.27 -9.14 14.08
N PHE A 209 -13.32 -7.80 13.93
CA PHE A 209 -14.51 -7.11 13.43
C PHE A 209 -14.85 -7.56 12.01
N ALA A 210 -13.87 -7.65 11.12
CA ALA A 210 -14.10 -8.05 9.74
C ALA A 210 -14.68 -9.45 9.63
N GLN A 211 -14.18 -10.42 10.41
CA GLN A 211 -14.76 -11.76 10.37
C GLN A 211 -16.17 -11.79 10.97
N THR A 212 -16.33 -11.30 12.20
CA THR A 212 -17.61 -11.40 12.94
C THR A 212 -18.73 -10.62 12.27
N LEU A 213 -18.39 -9.52 11.60
CA LEU A 213 -19.32 -8.69 10.84
C LEU A 213 -19.33 -9.02 9.34
N LYS A 214 -18.58 -10.03 8.91
CA LYS A 214 -18.52 -10.48 7.51
C LYS A 214 -18.21 -9.34 6.55
N CYS A 215 -17.14 -8.58 6.76
CA CYS A 215 -16.84 -7.41 5.93
C CYS A 215 -16.31 -7.80 4.54
N GLN A 216 -16.68 -7.05 3.50
CA GLN A 216 -16.09 -7.18 2.17
C GLN A 216 -14.68 -6.55 2.12
N THR A 217 -13.75 -7.12 2.89
CA THR A 217 -12.42 -6.56 3.12
C THR A 217 -11.32 -7.55 2.73
N LEU A 218 -10.36 -7.08 1.95
CA LEU A 218 -9.14 -7.81 1.61
C LEU A 218 -7.97 -7.22 2.41
N PHE A 219 -7.36 -8.03 3.26
CA PHE A 219 -6.20 -7.64 4.05
C PHE A 219 -4.92 -8.05 3.33
N LEU A 220 -4.04 -7.08 3.09
CA LEU A 220 -2.83 -7.23 2.30
C LEU A 220 -1.61 -6.89 3.15
N CYS A 221 -0.99 -7.92 3.71
CA CYS A 221 0.23 -7.78 4.50
C CYS A 221 1.45 -7.84 3.57
N ARG A 222 2.25 -6.77 3.50
CA ARG A 222 3.60 -6.82 2.93
C ARG A 222 4.57 -7.19 4.04
N ASN A 223 5.04 -8.43 4.04
CA ASN A 223 6.11 -8.84 4.93
C ASN A 223 7.43 -8.72 4.18
N ASN A 224 8.17 -7.66 4.50
CA ASN A 224 9.47 -7.35 3.89
C ASN A 224 10.63 -7.58 4.86
N HIS A 225 10.37 -8.36 5.93
CA HIS A 225 11.27 -8.77 6.99
C HIS A 225 11.69 -7.70 8.01
N TYR A 226 11.35 -6.42 7.81
CA TYR A 226 11.82 -5.34 8.69
C TYR A 226 10.83 -4.19 8.91
N ALA A 227 10.58 -3.89 10.18
CA ALA A 227 9.95 -2.65 10.63
C ALA A 227 11.03 -1.63 11.04
N ILE A 228 11.38 -0.73 10.12
CA ILE A 228 12.57 0.14 10.23
C ILE A 228 13.82 -0.74 10.38
N SER A 229 14.32 -0.90 11.62
CA SER A 229 15.47 -1.71 12.01
C SER A 229 15.11 -2.99 12.75
N THR A 230 13.85 -3.19 13.13
CA THR A 230 13.40 -4.37 13.89
C THR A 230 13.17 -5.53 12.92
N PRO A 231 13.97 -6.61 12.98
CA PRO A 231 13.75 -7.79 12.15
C PRO A 231 12.52 -8.57 12.61
N THR A 232 11.98 -9.42 11.76
CA THR A 232 10.79 -10.25 12.07
C THR A 232 10.95 -11.14 13.28
N ASP A 233 12.17 -11.59 13.60
CA ASP A 233 12.45 -12.42 14.78
C ASP A 233 12.16 -11.70 16.11
N ASP A 234 12.27 -10.37 16.10
CA ASP A 234 11.92 -9.51 17.23
C ASP A 234 10.51 -8.92 17.11
N GLN A 235 9.84 -9.14 15.97
CA GLN A 235 8.48 -8.68 15.73
C GLN A 235 7.43 -9.72 16.14
N PHE A 236 7.65 -11.00 15.84
CA PHE A 236 6.73 -12.09 16.18
C PHE A 236 7.44 -13.46 16.23
N ARG A 237 6.78 -14.46 16.82
CA ARG A 237 7.29 -15.83 16.95
C ARG A 237 6.44 -16.91 16.29
N GLY A 238 5.33 -16.52 15.66
CA GLY A 238 4.44 -17.44 14.94
C GLY A 238 4.91 -17.69 13.50
N ASP A 239 4.14 -18.51 12.77
CA ASP A 239 4.27 -18.68 11.31
C ASP A 239 3.83 -17.40 10.59
N THR A 240 4.76 -16.44 10.51
CA THR A 240 4.58 -15.16 9.82
C THR A 240 3.32 -14.41 10.29
N ILE A 241 2.83 -13.43 9.53
CA ILE A 241 1.56 -12.79 9.84
C ILE A 241 0.38 -13.64 9.37
N ALA A 242 0.54 -14.39 8.27
CA ALA A 242 -0.49 -15.30 7.76
C ALA A 242 -0.97 -16.29 8.82
N GLY A 243 -0.10 -16.83 9.68
CA GLY A 243 -0.48 -17.75 10.74
C GLY A 243 -1.46 -17.16 11.77
N LYS A 244 -1.59 -15.83 11.87
CA LYS A 244 -2.55 -15.17 12.77
C LYS A 244 -3.97 -15.18 12.19
N ALA A 245 -4.13 -15.12 10.88
CA ALA A 245 -5.44 -14.93 10.24
C ALA A 245 -6.43 -16.10 10.42
N PRO A 246 -6.01 -17.39 10.33
CA PRO A 246 -6.89 -18.52 10.61
C PRO A 246 -7.45 -18.54 12.04
N ALA A 247 -6.74 -17.98 13.02
CA ALA A 247 -7.23 -17.89 14.40
C ALA A 247 -8.47 -16.99 14.54
N TYR A 248 -8.67 -16.05 13.61
CA TYR A 248 -9.90 -15.27 13.49
C TYR A 248 -10.97 -15.96 12.64
N GLY A 249 -10.69 -17.13 12.05
CA GLY A 249 -11.57 -17.83 11.10
C GLY A 249 -11.47 -17.31 9.66
N MET A 250 -10.41 -16.56 9.33
CA MET A 250 -10.25 -15.94 8.02
C MET A 250 -9.54 -16.85 7.02
N ARG A 251 -10.02 -16.85 5.78
CA ARG A 251 -9.34 -17.52 4.66
C ARG A 251 -8.07 -16.76 4.31
N THR A 252 -7.00 -17.49 4.08
CA THR A 252 -5.64 -16.95 4.14
C THR A 252 -4.79 -17.53 3.01
N LEU A 253 -4.05 -16.68 2.31
CA LEU A 253 -2.97 -17.07 1.41
C LEU A 253 -1.64 -16.46 1.88
N LYS A 254 -0.56 -17.22 1.76
CA LYS A 254 0.81 -16.70 1.79
C LYS A 254 1.36 -16.80 0.37
N ILE A 255 1.88 -15.72 -0.18
CA ILE A 255 2.26 -15.60 -1.59
C ILE A 255 3.70 -15.12 -1.70
N ASP A 256 4.43 -15.64 -2.69
CA ASP A 256 5.69 -15.04 -3.13
C ASP A 256 5.44 -13.65 -3.73
N GLY A 257 5.75 -12.62 -2.95
CA GLY A 257 5.49 -11.23 -3.30
C GLY A 257 6.30 -10.73 -4.49
N ASN A 258 7.38 -11.44 -4.85
CA ASN A 258 8.18 -11.08 -6.01
C ASN A 258 7.66 -11.77 -7.29
N ASP A 259 6.59 -12.58 -7.19
CA ASP A 259 6.02 -13.39 -8.28
C ASP A 259 4.78 -12.65 -8.72
N LEU A 260 4.93 -11.82 -9.76
CA LEU A 260 3.82 -11.03 -10.24
C LEU A 260 2.61 -11.92 -10.59
N LEU A 261 2.84 -13.09 -11.19
CA LEU A 261 1.75 -13.98 -11.59
C LEU A 261 1.04 -14.55 -10.37
N ALA A 262 1.78 -14.95 -9.33
CA ALA A 262 1.19 -15.44 -8.08
C ALA A 262 0.44 -14.33 -7.33
N VAL A 263 1.02 -13.12 -7.26
CA VAL A 263 0.37 -11.94 -6.67
C VAL A 263 -0.95 -11.65 -7.37
N TYR A 264 -0.92 -11.48 -8.70
CA TYR A 264 -2.11 -11.13 -9.48
C TYR A 264 -3.20 -12.20 -9.33
N ASN A 265 -2.86 -13.48 -9.52
CA ASN A 265 -3.84 -14.57 -9.45
C ASN A 265 -4.41 -14.74 -8.04
N GLY A 266 -3.56 -14.67 -7.01
CA GLY A 266 -4.00 -14.80 -5.62
C GLY A 266 -4.93 -13.66 -5.19
N VAL A 267 -4.63 -12.42 -5.59
CA VAL A 267 -5.48 -11.26 -5.32
C VAL A 267 -6.80 -11.35 -6.09
N LYS A 268 -6.76 -11.73 -7.37
CA LYS A 268 -7.97 -11.92 -8.18
C LYS A 268 -8.89 -12.96 -7.54
N TYR A 269 -8.34 -14.12 -7.16
CA TYR A 269 -9.07 -15.17 -6.46
C TYR A 269 -9.67 -14.67 -5.14
N ALA A 270 -8.87 -14.01 -4.29
CA ALA A 270 -9.33 -13.52 -3.00
C ALA A 270 -10.47 -12.49 -3.16
N ARG A 271 -10.35 -11.58 -4.13
CA ARG A 271 -11.41 -10.60 -4.45
C ARG A 271 -12.71 -11.30 -4.84
N GLU A 272 -12.66 -12.27 -5.77
CA GLU A 272 -13.82 -13.03 -6.21
C GLU A 272 -14.47 -13.77 -5.03
N GLU A 273 -13.66 -14.37 -4.16
CA GLU A 273 -14.13 -15.08 -2.97
C GLU A 273 -14.73 -14.15 -1.90
N ILE A 274 -14.26 -12.91 -1.77
CA ILE A 274 -14.88 -11.90 -0.90
C ILE A 274 -16.25 -11.51 -1.44
N ILE A 275 -16.35 -11.22 -2.75
CA ILE A 275 -17.61 -10.82 -3.37
C ILE A 275 -18.66 -11.93 -3.30
N LYS A 276 -18.25 -13.18 -3.54
CA LYS A 276 -19.12 -14.36 -3.52
C LYS A 276 -19.61 -14.70 -2.11
N ASN A 277 -18.69 -14.82 -1.16
CA ASN A 277 -19.02 -15.33 0.18
C ASN A 277 -19.38 -14.24 1.18
N LYS A 278 -19.13 -12.96 0.80
CA LYS A 278 -19.35 -11.79 1.65
C LYS A 278 -18.58 -11.87 2.96
N GLU A 279 -17.35 -12.38 2.91
CA GLU A 279 -16.48 -12.61 4.07
C GLU A 279 -15.07 -12.11 3.74
N PRO A 280 -14.31 -11.63 4.75
CA PRO A 280 -12.98 -11.09 4.50
C PRO A 280 -12.01 -12.18 4.05
N PHE A 281 -10.89 -11.73 3.49
CA PHE A 281 -9.80 -12.60 3.05
C PHE A 281 -8.47 -11.96 3.41
N PHE A 282 -7.49 -12.78 3.79
CA PHE A 282 -6.15 -12.34 4.14
C PHE A 282 -5.12 -12.85 3.13
N ILE A 283 -4.21 -11.97 2.73
CA ILE A 283 -3.03 -12.32 1.95
C ILE A 283 -1.79 -11.74 2.64
N GLU A 284 -0.77 -12.57 2.84
CA GLU A 284 0.59 -12.11 3.12
C GLU A 284 1.47 -12.30 1.89
N PHE A 285 2.14 -11.24 1.48
CA PHE A 285 3.20 -11.27 0.48
C PHE A 285 4.54 -11.33 1.20
N ILE A 286 5.31 -12.38 0.92
CA ILE A 286 6.72 -12.45 1.34
C ILE A 286 7.56 -11.78 0.27
N THR A 287 8.21 -10.68 0.62
CA THR A 287 9.04 -9.86 -0.27
C THR A 287 10.23 -9.32 0.52
N TYR A 288 10.99 -8.38 -0.03
CA TYR A 288 12.14 -7.80 0.65
C TYR A 288 12.30 -6.32 0.33
N ARG A 289 12.56 -5.53 1.37
CA ARG A 289 12.78 -4.08 1.24
C ARG A 289 14.22 -3.83 0.80
N ILE A 290 14.47 -3.70 -0.50
CA ILE A 290 15.84 -3.53 -1.02
C ILE A 290 16.43 -2.17 -0.58
N GLY A 291 15.63 -1.11 -0.59
CA GLY A 291 16.05 0.22 -0.14
C GLY A 291 16.08 0.38 1.38
N ASP A 292 16.54 1.55 1.83
CA ASP A 292 16.38 2.00 3.22
C ASP A 292 14.88 2.06 3.61
N HIS A 293 14.59 2.17 4.91
CA HIS A 293 13.21 2.37 5.36
C HIS A 293 12.60 3.64 4.74
N SER A 294 13.35 4.73 4.80
CA SER A 294 13.04 6.05 4.25
C SER A 294 14.32 6.86 4.06
N THR A 295 14.22 8.08 3.55
CA THR A 295 15.36 9.02 3.52
C THR A 295 15.88 9.44 4.91
N SER A 296 15.16 9.14 5.98
CA SER A 296 15.59 9.39 7.37
C SER A 296 16.29 8.19 8.00
N ASP A 297 16.55 7.15 7.23
CA ASP A 297 17.12 5.88 7.68
C ASP A 297 18.42 5.54 6.95
N HIS A 298 19.24 4.69 7.57
CA HIS A 298 20.48 4.17 7.02
C HIS A 298 20.58 2.68 7.32
N SER A 299 20.10 1.85 6.40
CA SER A 299 19.87 0.44 6.69
C SER A 299 21.12 -0.44 6.79
N VAL A 300 22.24 0.04 6.28
CA VAL A 300 23.56 -0.59 6.45
C VAL A 300 24.00 -0.69 7.92
N LEU A 301 23.32 0.03 8.83
CA LEU A 301 23.59 -0.04 10.27
C LEU A 301 23.02 -1.30 10.93
N TYR A 302 22.06 -1.98 10.30
CA TYR A 302 21.36 -3.11 10.92
C TYR A 302 21.03 -4.26 9.95
N ARG A 303 21.43 -4.16 8.67
CA ARG A 303 21.33 -5.24 7.67
C ARG A 303 22.65 -5.48 6.98
N SER A 304 22.96 -6.72 6.65
CA SER A 304 24.19 -7.04 5.93
C SER A 304 24.03 -6.73 4.44
N GLN A 305 25.13 -6.33 3.80
CA GLN A 305 25.16 -6.12 2.35
C GLN A 305 24.88 -7.44 1.59
N GLU A 306 25.36 -8.57 2.12
CA GLU A 306 25.13 -9.91 1.58
C GLU A 306 23.63 -10.25 1.51
N GLU A 307 22.88 -9.96 2.58
CA GLU A 307 21.43 -10.16 2.61
C GLU A 307 20.75 -9.31 1.53
N ILE A 308 21.06 -8.02 1.46
CA ILE A 308 20.48 -7.10 0.46
C ILE A 308 20.80 -7.55 -0.97
N ASP A 309 22.05 -7.93 -1.24
CA ASP A 309 22.50 -8.33 -2.58
C ASP A 309 21.87 -9.65 -3.03
N SER A 310 21.64 -10.59 -2.10
CA SER A 310 20.96 -11.86 -2.38
C SER A 310 19.55 -11.63 -2.94
N TRP A 311 18.79 -10.69 -2.36
CA TRP A 311 17.46 -10.33 -2.84
C TRP A 311 17.50 -9.47 -4.09
N LYS A 312 18.42 -8.50 -4.16
CA LYS A 312 18.55 -7.59 -5.29
C LYS A 312 18.93 -8.30 -6.58
N SER A 313 19.80 -9.30 -6.52
CA SER A 313 20.28 -10.03 -7.70
C SER A 313 19.50 -11.33 -7.94
N GLY A 314 19.22 -12.10 -6.89
CA GLY A 314 18.66 -13.44 -6.98
C GLY A 314 17.13 -13.51 -6.94
N ASN A 315 16.44 -12.50 -6.40
CA ASN A 315 14.99 -12.54 -6.23
C ASN A 315 14.29 -11.20 -6.53
N ASN A 316 14.80 -10.44 -7.50
CA ASN A 316 14.18 -9.16 -7.89
C ASN A 316 12.93 -9.39 -8.75
N PRO A 317 11.78 -8.76 -8.42
CA PRO A 317 10.51 -8.99 -9.13
C PRO A 317 10.52 -8.53 -10.60
N ILE A 318 11.20 -7.42 -10.93
CA ILE A 318 11.32 -6.92 -12.31
C ILE A 318 12.11 -7.93 -13.13
N ASN A 319 13.28 -8.35 -12.64
CA ASN A 319 14.12 -9.32 -13.35
C ASN A 319 13.37 -10.64 -13.57
N ARG A 320 12.69 -11.15 -12.53
CA ARG A 320 11.98 -12.43 -12.59
C ARG A 320 10.83 -12.41 -13.60
N LEU A 321 10.03 -11.34 -13.60
CA LEU A 321 9.00 -11.14 -14.62
C LEU A 321 9.61 -10.99 -16.02
N GLY A 322 10.73 -10.27 -16.14
CA GLY A 322 11.43 -10.11 -17.41
C GLY A 322 11.88 -11.42 -18.03
N LEU A 323 12.49 -12.30 -17.22
CA LEU A 323 12.89 -13.65 -17.64
C LEU A 323 11.69 -14.47 -18.12
N PHE A 324 10.57 -14.42 -17.38
CA PHE A 324 9.33 -15.10 -17.78
C PHE A 324 8.80 -14.59 -19.12
N LEU A 325 8.66 -13.27 -19.29
CA LEU A 325 8.15 -12.68 -20.53
C LEU A 325 9.02 -13.04 -21.73
N LYS A 326 10.34 -13.10 -21.54
CA LYS A 326 11.31 -13.48 -22.58
C LYS A 326 11.12 -14.94 -22.99
N LYS A 327 11.05 -15.85 -22.01
CA LYS A 327 10.87 -17.29 -22.24
C LYS A 327 9.54 -17.64 -22.90
N GLN A 328 8.47 -16.92 -22.55
CA GLN A 328 7.14 -17.12 -23.14
C GLN A 328 6.95 -16.41 -24.49
N GLY A 329 7.94 -15.62 -24.96
CA GLY A 329 7.80 -14.84 -26.19
C GLY A 329 6.73 -13.73 -26.08
N LEU A 330 6.39 -13.30 -24.86
CA LEU A 330 5.35 -12.30 -24.59
C LEU A 330 5.85 -10.87 -24.69
N ARG A 331 7.18 -10.68 -24.73
CA ARG A 331 7.83 -9.39 -24.94
C ARG A 331 9.09 -9.59 -25.76
N GLN A 332 9.30 -8.72 -26.74
CA GLN A 332 10.60 -8.59 -27.38
C GLN A 332 11.45 -7.68 -26.51
N PHE A 333 12.50 -8.24 -25.93
CA PHE A 333 13.45 -7.46 -25.15
C PHE A 333 14.41 -6.77 -26.10
N ASN A 334 14.29 -5.46 -26.19
CA ASN A 334 15.29 -4.56 -26.75
C ASN A 334 15.71 -3.59 -25.65
N ASP A 335 17.02 -3.55 -25.35
CA ASP A 335 17.54 -2.64 -24.33
C ASP A 335 17.17 -1.18 -24.65
N GLU A 336 16.98 -0.85 -25.94
CA GLU A 336 16.51 0.46 -26.38
C GLU A 336 15.13 0.86 -25.82
N HIS A 337 14.14 -0.04 -25.78
CA HIS A 337 12.80 0.33 -25.30
C HIS A 337 12.78 0.54 -23.79
N ASP A 338 13.37 -0.38 -23.03
CA ASP A 338 13.44 -0.28 -21.57
C ASP A 338 14.28 0.94 -21.15
N ASN A 339 15.33 1.28 -21.90
CA ASN A 339 16.10 2.51 -21.69
C ASN A 339 15.30 3.77 -22.07
N GLN A 340 14.47 3.69 -23.12
CA GLN A 340 13.61 4.79 -23.52
C GLN A 340 12.54 5.07 -22.45
N ILE A 341 11.92 4.04 -21.86
CA ILE A 341 11.00 4.19 -20.73
C ILE A 341 11.68 4.92 -19.57
N ARG A 342 12.86 4.47 -19.15
CA ARG A 342 13.63 5.13 -18.06
C ARG A 342 13.95 6.58 -18.41
N LYS A 343 14.38 6.85 -19.64
CA LYS A 343 14.67 8.21 -20.12
C LYS A 343 13.43 9.10 -20.08
N ASP A 344 12.28 8.60 -20.50
CA ASP A 344 11.02 9.36 -20.53
C ASP A 344 10.52 9.66 -19.12
N VAL A 345 10.54 8.66 -18.24
CA VAL A 345 10.23 8.83 -16.82
C VAL A 345 11.17 9.85 -16.19
N ARG A 346 12.48 9.72 -16.44
CA ARG A 346 13.48 10.65 -15.92
C ARG A 346 13.20 12.08 -16.34
N ASN A 347 12.98 12.30 -17.63
CA ASN A 347 12.68 13.63 -18.16
C ASN A 347 11.38 14.17 -17.55
N ARG A 348 10.36 13.34 -17.41
CA ARG A 348 9.07 13.73 -16.82
C ARG A 348 9.17 14.08 -15.35
N VAL A 349 9.89 13.29 -14.55
CA VAL A 349 10.13 13.58 -13.12
C VAL A 349 10.93 14.87 -12.96
N ILE A 350 12.00 15.07 -13.74
CA ILE A 350 12.80 16.30 -13.71
C ILE A 350 11.95 17.52 -14.08
N ALA A 351 11.16 17.42 -15.15
CA ALA A 351 10.24 18.48 -15.56
C ALA A 351 9.19 18.77 -14.48
N ALA A 352 8.60 17.74 -13.88
CA ALA A 352 7.63 17.89 -12.79
C ALA A 352 8.26 18.54 -11.55
N LEU A 353 9.49 18.16 -11.17
CA LEU A 353 10.20 18.78 -10.05
C LEU A 353 10.49 20.26 -10.30
N LYS A 354 10.93 20.60 -11.53
CA LYS A 354 11.16 21.99 -11.93
C LYS A 354 9.86 22.79 -11.87
N ASN A 355 8.84 22.35 -12.63
CA ASN A 355 7.56 23.04 -12.72
C ASN A 355 6.89 23.17 -11.35
N GLY A 356 6.96 22.10 -10.54
CA GLY A 356 6.40 22.03 -9.20
C GLY A 356 7.10 22.96 -8.20
N SER A 357 8.41 23.16 -8.32
CA SER A 357 9.18 24.08 -7.47
C SER A 357 8.96 25.56 -7.85
N GLU A 358 8.57 25.81 -9.10
CA GLU A 358 8.17 27.14 -9.59
C GLU A 358 6.72 27.49 -9.22
N GLN A 359 5.91 26.51 -8.79
CA GLN A 359 4.56 26.77 -8.29
C GLN A 359 4.58 27.45 -6.93
N GLN A 360 3.55 28.26 -6.69
CA GLN A 360 3.25 28.78 -5.36
C GLN A 360 2.84 27.66 -4.40
N SER A 361 3.15 27.85 -3.12
CA SER A 361 2.55 27.11 -2.02
C SER A 361 1.02 27.31 -2.00
N PRO A 362 0.25 26.42 -1.33
CA PRO A 362 -1.18 26.58 -1.08
C PRO A 362 -1.55 27.93 -0.48
N SER A 363 -2.83 28.29 -0.42
CA SER A 363 -3.23 29.54 0.24
C SER A 363 -2.93 29.46 1.73
N ILE A 364 -2.56 30.57 2.35
CA ILE A 364 -2.41 30.64 3.82
C ILE A 364 -3.73 30.28 4.52
N GLN A 365 -4.87 30.60 3.90
CA GLN A 365 -6.19 30.24 4.42
C GLN A 365 -6.40 28.72 4.47
N ASP A 366 -5.73 27.95 3.62
CA ASP A 366 -5.87 26.48 3.60
C ASP A 366 -5.38 25.80 4.89
N LEU A 367 -4.65 26.51 5.75
CA LEU A 367 -4.34 26.04 7.11
C LEU A 367 -5.60 25.89 8.00
N PHE A 368 -6.65 26.66 7.72
CA PHE A 368 -7.87 26.73 8.55
C PHE A 368 -9.09 26.07 7.90
N THR A 369 -9.04 25.78 6.59
CA THR A 369 -10.13 25.12 5.86
C THR A 369 -10.08 23.60 6.03
N ASP A 370 -11.20 22.92 5.82
CA ASP A 370 -11.38 21.46 5.91
C ASP A 370 -11.03 20.82 7.26
N VAL A 371 -10.80 21.62 8.31
CA VAL A 371 -10.79 21.12 9.71
C VAL A 371 -12.17 20.57 10.06
N TYR A 372 -13.20 21.28 9.61
CA TYR A 372 -14.60 20.88 9.54
C TYR A 372 -15.13 21.15 8.12
N ASP A 373 -16.34 20.69 7.80
CA ASP A 373 -16.98 20.93 6.50
C ASP A 373 -17.19 22.43 6.23
N GLU A 374 -17.56 23.19 7.26
CA GLU A 374 -17.60 24.65 7.24
C GLU A 374 -16.56 25.24 8.21
N VAL A 375 -15.97 26.38 7.84
CA VAL A 375 -15.03 27.10 8.71
C VAL A 375 -15.79 27.69 9.89
N LEU A 376 -15.51 27.17 11.09
CA LEU A 376 -16.17 27.62 12.32
C LEU A 376 -15.73 29.03 12.72
N PRO A 377 -16.56 29.81 13.46
CA PRO A 377 -16.25 31.19 13.82
C PRO A 377 -14.88 31.37 14.49
N HIS A 378 -14.51 30.49 15.43
CA HIS A 378 -13.20 30.60 16.10
C HIS A 378 -12.00 30.32 15.17
N LEU A 379 -12.16 29.51 14.12
CA LEU A 379 -11.12 29.30 13.10
C LEU A 379 -11.02 30.53 12.18
N GLN A 380 -12.14 31.17 11.88
CA GLN A 380 -12.16 32.43 11.15
C GLN A 380 -11.49 33.57 11.94
N ASP A 381 -11.73 33.63 13.26
CA ASP A 381 -11.06 34.58 14.16
C ASP A 381 -9.55 34.34 14.18
N GLN A 382 -9.11 33.08 14.28
CA GLN A 382 -7.69 32.71 14.22
C GLN A 382 -7.05 33.05 12.87
N TYR A 383 -7.74 32.81 11.76
CA TYR A 383 -7.26 33.21 10.43
C TYR A 383 -7.11 34.73 10.34
N THR A 384 -8.06 35.49 10.90
CA THR A 384 -7.99 36.96 10.96
C THR A 384 -6.78 37.42 11.78
N GLN A 385 -6.56 36.84 12.97
CA GLN A 385 -5.37 37.12 13.79
C GLN A 385 -4.07 36.79 13.07
N LEU A 386 -4.01 35.67 12.33
CA LEU A 386 -2.84 35.32 11.52
C LEU A 386 -2.61 36.34 10.41
N ARG A 387 -3.65 36.77 9.70
CA ARG A 387 -3.53 37.81 8.67
C ARG A 387 -3.01 39.13 9.24
N GLU A 388 -3.50 39.56 10.40
CA GLU A 388 -3.02 40.76 11.09
C GLU A 388 -1.53 40.62 11.47
N HIS A 389 -1.14 39.47 12.03
CA HIS A 389 0.25 39.15 12.35
C HIS A 389 1.15 39.21 11.11
N LEU A 390 0.75 38.53 10.03
CA LEU A 390 1.50 38.51 8.78
C LEU A 390 1.55 39.88 8.11
N THR A 391 0.53 40.73 8.27
CA THR A 391 0.56 42.12 7.81
C THR A 391 1.62 42.92 8.56
N LYS A 392 1.64 42.80 9.89
CA LYS A 392 2.56 43.53 10.78
C LYS A 392 4.01 43.07 10.63
N TYR A 393 4.23 41.77 10.45
CA TYR A 393 5.55 41.14 10.39
C TYR A 393 5.88 40.59 8.99
N LYS A 394 5.34 41.20 7.93
CA LYS A 394 5.42 40.69 6.55
C LYS A 394 6.83 40.34 6.07
N ASP A 395 7.84 41.11 6.52
CA ASP A 395 9.23 40.94 6.10
C ASP A 395 9.91 39.73 6.77
N GLN A 396 9.26 39.11 7.77
CA GLN A 396 9.75 37.93 8.48
C GLN A 396 9.23 36.61 7.88
N TYR A 397 8.31 36.66 6.91
CA TYR A 397 7.64 35.50 6.34
C TYR A 397 7.70 35.50 4.81
N PRO A 398 7.79 34.33 4.15
CA PRO A 398 7.83 34.24 2.68
C PRO A 398 6.43 34.33 2.06
N ILE A 399 5.66 35.37 2.37
CA ILE A 399 4.24 35.51 1.99
C ILE A 399 4.03 35.46 0.47
N ASN A 400 4.97 36.02 -0.30
CA ASN A 400 4.92 36.03 -1.77
C ASN A 400 4.97 34.62 -2.41
N LYS A 401 5.40 33.60 -1.66
CA LYS A 401 5.40 32.21 -2.13
C LYS A 401 4.03 31.54 -2.07
N PHE A 402 3.07 32.08 -1.31
CA PHE A 402 1.74 31.48 -1.14
C PHE A 402 0.77 31.97 -2.20
N LYS A 403 -0.10 31.07 -2.67
CA LYS A 403 -1.13 31.38 -3.67
C LYS A 403 -2.10 32.41 -3.11
N GLY A 404 -2.28 33.51 -3.85
CA GLY A 404 -3.10 34.65 -3.41
C GLY A 404 -2.38 35.62 -2.47
N GLY A 405 -1.14 35.32 -2.05
CA GLY A 405 -0.40 36.15 -1.11
C GLY A 405 -1.02 36.12 0.29
N LEU A 406 -1.14 37.31 0.90
CA LEU A 406 -1.73 37.48 2.22
C LEU A 406 -3.24 37.20 2.21
#